data_AF-D4DLX0-F1
#
_entry.id   AF-D4DLX0-F1
#
_cell.length_a   1.000
_cell.length_b   1.000
_cell.length_c   1.000
_cell.angle_alpha   90.00
_cell.angle_beta   90.00
_cell.angle_gamma   90.00
#
_symmetry.space_group_name_H-M   'P 1'
#
loop_
_entity.id
_entity.type
_entity.pdbx_description
1 polymer ?
#
loop_
_entity_poly.entity_id
_entity_poly.type
_entity_poly.pdbx_seq_one_letter_code
_entity_poly.pdbx_strand_id
1 'polypeptide(L)'
;MLRPLKRDKAAGQKPKEEWLRTEREERLWQALRKWRQERARAEEIPAYMVCGDKTLRDIVEKMPRGLDGLRSIYGLGEAKIDKFGDEILEVLDSANA
;
A
#
# COMPACT_ATOMS: atom_id res chain seq x y z
N MET A 1 23.85 -15.01 25.87
CA MET A 1 22.84 -13.96 26.13
C MET A 1 22.11 -13.65 24.83
N LEU A 2 20.90 -14.19 24.63
CA LEU A 2 20.08 -13.83 23.47
C LEU A 2 19.35 -12.51 23.79
N ARG A 3 19.48 -11.51 22.92
CA ARG A 3 18.68 -10.27 23.02
C ARG A 3 17.21 -10.60 22.74
N PRO A 4 16.27 -10.27 23.64
CA PRO A 4 14.86 -10.43 23.36
C PRO A 4 14.42 -9.37 22.33
N LEU A 5 13.99 -9.79 21.14
CA LEU A 5 13.25 -8.95 20.20
C LEU A 5 11.79 -8.85 20.66
N LYS A 6 11.56 -8.19 21.81
CA LYS A 6 10.21 -7.75 22.17
C LYS A 6 10.11 -6.26 21.89
N ARG A 7 9.60 -5.91 20.71
CA ARG A 7 9.09 -4.57 20.43
C ARG A 7 7.60 -4.56 20.78
N ASP A 8 7.34 -4.41 22.08
CA ASP A 8 6.10 -3.82 22.56
C ASP A 8 6.06 -2.36 22.11
N LYS A 9 5.02 -1.98 21.36
CA LYS A 9 4.23 -0.77 21.59
C LYS A 9 3.04 -0.74 20.63
N ALA A 10 1.86 -1.03 21.17
CA ALA A 10 0.65 -0.38 20.74
C ALA A 10 0.87 1.15 20.83
N ALA A 11 0.71 1.85 19.72
CA ALA A 11 0.77 3.30 19.68
C ALA A 11 -0.42 3.80 18.86
N GLY A 12 -1.40 4.39 19.53
CA GLY A 12 -2.36 5.24 18.85
C GLY A 12 -1.62 6.38 18.17
N GLN A 13 -2.00 6.71 16.93
CA GLN A 13 -1.59 7.96 16.32
C GLN A 13 -2.73 8.52 15.44
N LYS A 14 -3.09 9.76 15.77
CA LYS A 14 -4.09 10.69 15.19
C LYS A 14 -3.95 10.86 13.64
N PRO A 15 -4.92 11.50 12.95
CA PRO A 15 -5.38 11.10 11.62
C PRO A 15 -4.26 11.25 10.58
N LYS A 16 -3.67 10.12 10.19
CA LYS A 16 -2.57 10.05 9.20
C LYS A 16 -3.04 10.35 7.75
N GLU A 17 -4.31 10.71 7.63
CA GLU A 17 -5.13 10.72 6.43
C GLU A 17 -5.57 12.15 6.06
N GLU A 18 -5.04 13.19 6.73
CA GLU A 18 -5.33 14.61 6.49
C GLU A 18 -4.99 15.10 5.06
N TRP A 19 -4.29 14.29 4.27
CA TRP A 19 -3.98 14.55 2.86
C TRP A 19 -5.03 13.99 1.88
N LEU A 20 -5.97 13.16 2.35
CA LEU A 20 -7.08 12.65 1.55
C LEU A 20 -8.11 13.76 1.39
N ARG A 21 -8.39 14.17 0.15
CA ARG A 21 -9.22 15.35 -0.15
C ARG A 21 -10.63 14.95 -0.56
N THR A 22 -10.81 13.71 -0.98
CA THR A 22 -12.05 13.18 -1.55
C THR A 22 -12.39 11.81 -0.96
N GLU A 23 -13.68 11.48 -0.93
CA GLU A 23 -14.14 10.13 -0.55
C GLU A 23 -13.53 9.04 -1.45
N ARG A 24 -13.25 9.36 -2.72
CA ARG A 24 -12.58 8.43 -3.64
C ARG A 24 -11.17 8.10 -3.15
N GLU A 25 -10.38 9.09 -2.79
CA GLU A 25 -9.03 8.87 -2.25
C GLU A 25 -9.08 8.06 -0.96
N GLU A 26 -10.08 8.28 -0.10
CA GLU A 26 -10.29 7.49 1.11
C GLU A 26 -10.60 6.03 0.81
N ARG A 27 -11.51 5.75 -0.13
CA ARG A 27 -11.82 4.39 -0.58
C ARG A 27 -10.59 3.68 -1.13
N LEU A 28 -9.84 4.34 -2.02
CA LEU A 28 -8.61 3.80 -2.61
C LEU A 28 -7.56 3.50 -1.54
N TRP A 29 -7.37 4.43 -0.60
CA TRP A 29 -6.43 4.27 0.49
C TRP A 29 -6.77 3.08 1.39
N GLN A 30 -8.03 2.93 1.79
CA GLN A 30 -8.46 1.79 2.61
C GLN A 30 -8.33 0.46 1.84
N ALA A 31 -8.71 0.44 0.56
CA ALA A 31 -8.62 -0.74 -0.28
C ALA A 31 -7.16 -1.21 -0.45
N LEU A 32 -6.24 -0.29 -0.76
CA LEU A 32 -4.80 -0.59 -0.88
C LEU A 32 -4.18 -1.06 0.44
N ARG A 33 -4.59 -0.47 1.58
CA ARG A 33 -4.12 -0.91 2.90
C ARG A 33 -4.61 -2.30 3.26
N LYS A 34 -5.84 -2.65 2.87
CA LYS A 34 -6.41 -3.98 3.06
C LYS A 34 -5.67 -4.99 2.19
N TRP A 35 -5.56 -4.74 0.89
CA TRP A 35 -4.81 -5.57 -0.05
C TRP A 35 -3.38 -5.83 0.43
N ARG A 36 -2.67 -4.78 0.86
CA ARG A 36 -1.31 -4.89 1.37
C ARG A 36 -1.22 -5.82 2.57
N GLN A 37 -2.18 -5.76 3.49
CA GLN A 37 -2.21 -6.63 4.68
C GLN A 37 -2.48 -8.09 4.29
N GLU A 38 -3.40 -8.33 3.36
CA GLU A 38 -3.70 -9.67 2.85
C GLU A 38 -2.47 -10.28 2.17
N ARG A 39 -1.78 -9.51 1.32
CA ARG A 39 -0.56 -9.96 0.64
C ARG A 39 0.59 -10.20 1.61
N ALA A 40 0.76 -9.31 2.59
CA ALA A 40 1.76 -9.45 3.64
C ALA A 40 1.55 -10.71 4.48
N ARG A 41 0.29 -11.01 4.81
CA ARG A 41 -0.09 -12.24 5.51
C ARG A 41 0.18 -13.47 4.66
N ALA A 42 -0.15 -13.44 3.37
CA ALA A 42 0.08 -14.55 2.45
C ALA A 42 1.58 -14.88 2.28
N GLU A 43 2.43 -13.86 2.32
CA GLU A 43 3.89 -14.00 2.18
C GLU A 43 4.62 -14.13 3.54
N GLU A 44 3.88 -14.11 4.66
CA GLU A 44 4.40 -14.11 6.03
C GLU A 44 5.46 -13.01 6.31
N ILE A 45 5.34 -11.89 5.61
CA ILE A 45 6.23 -10.73 5.76
C ILE A 45 5.49 -9.52 6.35
N PRO A 46 6.20 -8.62 7.04
CA PRO A 46 5.68 -7.31 7.39
C PRO A 46 5.11 -6.52 6.19
N ALA A 47 3.94 -5.88 6.38
CA ALA A 47 3.21 -5.16 5.32
C ALA A 47 4.03 -4.10 4.58
N TYR A 48 4.91 -3.38 5.28
CA TYR A 48 5.78 -2.37 4.67
C TYR A 48 6.75 -2.95 3.63
N MET A 49 7.06 -4.27 3.67
CA MET A 49 7.91 -4.92 2.68
C MET A 49 7.19 -5.17 1.36
N VAL A 50 5.87 -5.42 1.39
CA VAL A 50 5.04 -5.48 0.18
C VAL A 50 5.07 -4.10 -0.50
N CYS A 51 4.52 -3.09 0.17
CA CYS A 51 4.53 -1.69 -0.28
C CYS A 51 4.63 -0.74 0.92
N GLY A 52 5.51 0.25 0.82
CA GLY A 52 5.63 1.29 1.84
C GLY A 52 4.43 2.24 1.83
N ASP A 53 4.17 2.92 2.95
CA ASP A 53 3.10 3.91 3.04
C ASP A 53 3.27 5.04 2.01
N LYS A 54 4.52 5.45 1.74
CA LYS A 54 4.82 6.46 0.71
C LYS A 54 4.42 6.00 -0.69
N THR A 55 4.63 4.72 -1.00
CA THR A 55 4.25 4.11 -2.28
C THR A 55 2.73 4.06 -2.41
N LEU A 56 2.02 3.56 -1.38
CA LEU A 56 0.55 3.55 -1.40
C LEU A 56 -0.04 4.95 -1.55
N ARG A 57 0.57 5.95 -0.88
CA ARG A 57 0.15 7.33 -1.00
C ARG A 57 0.33 7.85 -2.42
N ASP A 58 1.51 7.62 -3.02
CA ASP A 58 1.80 8.06 -4.39
C ASP A 58 0.86 7.38 -5.41
N ILE A 59 0.46 6.13 -5.16
CA ILE A 59 -0.56 5.43 -5.95
C ILE A 59 -1.92 6.14 -5.87
N VAL A 60 -2.37 6.53 -4.68
CA VAL A 60 -3.65 7.25 -4.51
C VAL A 60 -3.59 8.65 -5.13
N GLU A 61 -2.47 9.37 -4.98
CA GLU A 61 -2.29 10.71 -5.54
C GLU A 61 -2.23 10.69 -7.08
N LYS A 62 -1.59 9.67 -7.68
CA LYS A 62 -1.39 9.58 -9.14
C LYS A 62 -2.45 8.76 -9.87
N MET A 63 -3.13 7.84 -9.20
CA MET A 63 -4.11 6.90 -9.77
C MET A 63 -3.61 6.27 -11.08
N PRO A 64 -2.51 5.50 -11.02
CA PRO A 64 -1.90 4.93 -12.22
C PRO A 64 -2.89 4.04 -12.98
N ARG A 65 -2.85 4.11 -14.30
CA ARG A 65 -3.62 3.23 -15.19
C ARG A 65 -2.66 2.34 -15.96
N GLY A 66 -2.83 1.03 -15.81
CA GLY A 66 -1.95 0.03 -16.40
C GLY A 66 -0.57 -0.04 -15.77
N LEU A 67 0.23 -1.00 -16.24
CA LEU A 67 1.57 -1.28 -15.71
C LEU A 67 2.54 -0.11 -15.95
N ASP A 68 2.39 0.61 -17.06
CA ASP A 68 3.25 1.76 -17.36
C ASP A 68 3.06 2.90 -16.35
N GLY A 69 1.82 3.16 -15.94
CA GLY A 69 1.51 4.12 -14.88
C GLY A 69 2.15 3.73 -13.54
N LEU A 70 2.22 2.43 -13.24
CA LEU A 70 2.87 1.92 -12.03
C LEU A 70 4.38 2.17 -12.00
N ARG A 71 5.05 2.20 -13.16
CA ARG A 71 6.48 2.52 -13.27
C ARG A 71 6.82 3.93 -12.80
N SER A 72 5.84 4.83 -12.85
CA SER A 72 5.98 6.22 -12.38
C SER A 72 5.76 6.37 -10.86
N ILE A 73 5.47 5.28 -10.14
CA ILE A 73 5.17 5.32 -8.71
C ILE A 73 6.45 5.24 -7.88
N TYR A 74 6.57 6.16 -6.91
CA TYR A 74 7.71 6.22 -6.02
C TYR A 74 7.86 4.95 -5.15
N GLY A 75 9.04 4.34 -5.20
CA GLY A 75 9.36 3.16 -4.39
C GLY A 75 8.73 1.85 -4.88
N LEU A 76 8.11 1.86 -6.07
CA LEU A 76 7.62 0.68 -6.75
C LEU A 76 8.59 0.33 -7.90
N GLY A 77 9.48 -0.63 -7.67
CA GLY A 77 10.42 -1.11 -8.69
C GLY A 77 9.81 -2.20 -9.57
N GLU A 78 10.43 -2.45 -10.72
CA GLU A 78 10.00 -3.46 -11.72
C GLU A 78 9.62 -4.81 -11.09
N ALA A 79 10.48 -5.37 -10.23
CA ALA A 79 10.20 -6.67 -9.58
C ALA A 79 8.90 -6.69 -8.75
N LYS A 80 8.50 -5.54 -8.18
CA LYS A 80 7.22 -5.42 -7.47
C LYS A 80 6.06 -5.19 -8.42
N ILE A 81 6.28 -4.48 -9.53
CA ILE A 81 5.28 -4.29 -10.59
C ILE A 81 4.97 -5.64 -11.24
N ASP A 82 5.99 -6.44 -11.56
CA ASP A 82 5.80 -7.76 -12.15
C ASP A 82 5.08 -8.72 -11.19
N LYS A 83 5.31 -8.59 -9.87
CA LYS A 83 4.70 -9.46 -8.87
C LYS A 83 3.30 -9.03 -8.43
N PHE A 84 3.06 -7.72 -8.33
CA PHE A 84 1.87 -7.15 -7.67
C PHE A 84 1.10 -6.14 -8.53
N GLY A 85 1.62 -5.79 -9.71
CA GLY A 85 1.08 -4.70 -10.52
C GLY A 85 -0.36 -4.92 -10.95
N ASP A 86 -0.68 -6.10 -11.47
CA ASP A 86 -2.05 -6.46 -11.84
C ASP A 86 -3.00 -6.40 -10.65
N GLU A 87 -2.59 -6.89 -9.48
CA GLU A 87 -3.42 -6.83 -8.27
C GLU A 87 -3.66 -5.40 -7.79
N ILE A 88 -2.63 -4.55 -7.84
CA ILE A 88 -2.77 -3.14 -7.48
C ILE A 88 -3.77 -2.47 -8.42
N LEU A 89 -3.70 -2.75 -9.72
CA LEU A 89 -4.63 -2.20 -10.71
C LEU A 89 -6.06 -2.70 -10.49
N GLU A 90 -6.24 -3.98 -10.16
CA GLU A 90 -7.55 -4.55 -9.83
C GLU A 90 -8.15 -3.88 -8.59
N VAL A 91 -7.34 -3.62 -7.55
CA VAL A 91 -7.77 -2.89 -6.35
C VAL A 91 -8.18 -1.46 -6.69
N LEU A 92 -7.44 -0.78 -7.56
CA LEU A 92 -7.75 0.58 -8.00
C LEU A 92 -9.06 0.63 -8.81
N ASP A 93 -9.27 -0.34 -9.70
CA ASP A 93 -10.49 -0.45 -10.51
C ASP A 93 -11.71 -0.75 -9.62
N SER A 94 -11.59 -1.74 -8.74
CA SER A 94 -12.66 -2.15 -7.82
C SER A 94 -13.08 -1.04 -6.84
N ALA A 95 -12.13 -0.23 -6.37
CA ALA A 95 -12.41 0.87 -5.45
C ALA A 95 -12.88 2.16 -6.15
N ASN A 96 -12.81 2.21 -7.48
CA ASN A 96 -13.28 3.32 -8.30
C ASN A 96 -14.72 3.13 -8.82
N ALA A 97 -15.26 1.91 -8.75
CA ALA A 97 -16.66 1.60 -9.01
C ALA A 97 -17.59 2.10 -7.88
#